data_AF-A0A7J2RCE6-F1
#
_entry.id   AF-A0A7J2RCE6-F1
#
_cell.length_a   1.000
_cell.length_b   1.000
_cell.length_c   1.000
_cell.angle_alpha   90.00
_cell.angle_beta   90.00
_cell.angle_gamma   90.00
#
_symmetry.space_group_name_H-M   'P 1'
#
loop_
_entity.id
_entity.type
_entity.pdbx_description
1 polymer ?
#
loop_
_entity_poly.entity_id
_entity_poly.type
_entity_poly.pdbx_seq_one_letter_code
_entity_poly.pdbx_strand_id
1 'polypeptide(L)'
;MNRRTWKGGERRISRMFGSERTPLSGGNSGHTKSDSLHKELFIECKHSKKYPLEKLVNKTFKEAKNEAKIPLLVFLKLNNSEPLILCKLKDLKEIASKMISKE
;
A
#
# COMPACT_ATOMS: atom_id res chain seq x y z
N MET A 1 -1.87 14.17 17.78
CA MET A 1 -1.23 13.13 16.94
C MET A 1 -0.14 13.80 16.11
N ASN A 2 1.14 13.53 16.38
CA ASN A 2 2.24 14.22 15.68
C ASN A 2 2.21 13.83 14.19
N ARG A 3 2.19 14.80 13.26
CA ARG A 3 2.12 14.57 11.80
C ARG A 3 3.24 13.66 11.26
N ARG A 4 4.28 13.41 12.04
CA ARG A 4 5.44 12.56 11.69
C ARG A 4 5.15 11.05 11.76
N THR A 5 4.11 10.59 12.47
CA THR A 5 3.90 9.14 12.69
C THR A 5 3.39 8.41 11.45
N TRP A 6 2.40 8.97 10.73
CA TRP A 6 1.82 8.32 9.55
C TRP A 6 2.80 8.30 8.36
N LYS A 7 3.46 9.43 8.06
CA LYS A 7 4.56 9.49 7.07
C LYS A 7 5.74 8.58 7.40
N GLY A 8 5.97 8.32 8.69
CA GLY A 8 6.97 7.36 9.15
C GLY A 8 6.60 5.92 8.79
N GLY A 9 5.32 5.56 9.00
CA GLY A 9 4.77 4.26 8.60
C GLY A 9 4.86 4.04 7.10
N GLU A 10 4.41 4.99 6.29
CA GLU A 10 4.50 4.90 4.83
C GLU A 10 5.93 4.68 4.34
N ARG A 11 6.92 5.40 4.90
CA ARG A 11 8.34 5.19 4.58
C ARG A 11 8.83 3.81 4.97
N ARG A 12 8.47 3.33 6.17
CA ARG A 12 8.85 1.98 6.64
C ARG A 12 8.30 0.92 5.70
N ILE A 13 7.01 0.98 5.38
CA ILE A 13 6.37 0.02 4.48
C ILE A 13 6.97 0.09 3.07
N SER A 14 7.11 1.28 2.49
CA SER A 14 7.69 1.41 1.14
C SER A 14 9.07 0.76 1.05
N ARG A 15 9.93 0.98 2.06
CA ARG A 15 11.27 0.38 2.14
C ARG A 15 11.26 -1.14 2.27
N MET A 16 10.30 -1.71 3.01
CA MET A 16 10.14 -3.16 3.12
C MET A 16 9.87 -3.82 1.76
N PHE A 17 9.21 -3.10 0.85
CA PHE A 17 8.97 -3.53 -0.53
C PHE A 17 10.05 -3.02 -1.52
N GLY A 18 11.22 -2.59 -1.03
CA GLY A 18 12.30 -2.12 -1.89
C GLY A 18 11.96 -0.84 -2.69
N SER A 19 11.07 -0.02 -2.15
CA SER A 19 10.59 1.20 -2.82
C SER A 19 10.67 2.43 -1.91
N GLU A 20 10.32 3.57 -2.46
CA GLU A 20 10.31 4.86 -1.79
C GLU A 20 8.88 5.40 -1.66
N ARG A 21 8.67 6.21 -0.63
CA ARG A 21 7.37 6.85 -0.41
C ARG A 21 7.14 7.90 -1.49
N THR A 22 5.92 7.97 -2.02
CA THR A 22 5.50 9.02 -2.96
C THR A 22 5.75 10.42 -2.36
N PRO A 23 6.40 11.35 -3.08
CA PRO A 23 6.56 12.74 -2.64
C PRO A 23 5.19 13.37 -2.34
N LEU A 24 5.10 14.31 -1.41
CA LEU A 24 3.81 14.90 -0.99
C LEU A 24 2.82 13.81 -0.50
N SER A 25 1.50 14.06 -0.59
CA SER A 25 0.45 13.10 -0.22
C SER A 25 -0.15 12.46 -1.47
N GLY A 26 0.20 11.20 -1.74
CA GLY A 26 -0.34 10.38 -2.83
C GLY A 26 -0.36 11.08 -4.19
N GLY A 27 -1.56 11.12 -4.80
CA GLY A 27 -1.79 11.62 -6.16
C GLY A 27 -1.43 13.08 -6.43
N ASN A 28 -1.22 13.90 -5.39
CA ASN A 28 -0.79 15.29 -5.58
C ASN A 28 0.64 15.41 -6.12
N SER A 29 1.41 14.32 -6.09
CA SER A 29 2.73 14.25 -6.71
C SER A 29 2.71 14.13 -8.23
N GLY A 30 1.58 13.74 -8.82
CA GLY A 30 1.47 13.45 -10.25
C GLY A 30 2.11 12.13 -10.70
N HIS A 31 2.80 11.39 -9.82
CA HIS A 31 3.49 10.15 -10.18
C HIS A 31 2.62 8.89 -9.98
N THR A 32 1.89 8.84 -8.88
CA THR A 32 1.03 7.70 -8.48
C THR A 32 0.05 8.18 -7.41
N LYS A 33 -1.12 7.54 -7.33
CA LYS A 33 -2.06 7.76 -6.22
C LYS A 33 -1.71 6.96 -4.97
N SER A 34 -0.84 5.95 -5.07
CA SER A 34 -0.37 5.15 -3.93
C SER A 34 0.60 5.91 -3.03
N ASP A 35 0.81 5.40 -1.82
CA ASP A 35 1.79 5.92 -0.86
C ASP A 35 3.24 5.55 -1.19
N SER A 36 3.44 4.62 -2.13
CA SER A 36 4.74 4.12 -2.58
C SER A 36 4.93 4.30 -4.09
N LEU A 37 6.16 4.50 -4.54
CA LEU A 37 6.59 4.57 -5.95
C LEU A 37 6.86 3.18 -6.56
N HIS A 38 6.35 2.11 -5.96
CA HIS A 38 6.60 0.76 -6.44
C HIS A 38 6.04 0.57 -7.86
N LYS A 39 6.84 -0.02 -8.74
CA LYS A 39 6.52 -0.16 -10.17
C LYS A 39 5.34 -1.11 -10.41
N GLU A 40 5.31 -2.23 -9.68
CA GLU A 40 4.31 -3.29 -9.86
C GLU A 40 3.19 -3.31 -8.82
N LEU A 41 3.38 -2.68 -7.66
CA LEU A 41 2.49 -2.79 -6.50
C LEU A 41 1.89 -1.42 -6.21
N PHE A 42 0.58 -1.37 -5.98
CA PHE A 42 -0.11 -0.17 -5.50
C PHE A 42 -0.29 -0.31 -3.99
N ILE A 43 0.62 0.32 -3.24
CA ILE A 43 0.67 0.20 -1.77
C ILE A 43 -0.02 1.41 -1.14
N GLU A 44 -1.12 1.17 -0.44
CA GLU A 44 -1.86 2.18 0.34
C GLU A 44 -1.73 1.85 1.84
N CYS A 45 -1.37 2.82 2.68
CA CYS A 45 -1.17 2.65 4.11
C CYS A 45 -2.33 3.26 4.91
N LYS A 46 -3.08 2.42 5.63
CA LYS A 46 -4.13 2.87 6.55
C LYS A 46 -3.66 2.85 8.00
N HIS A 47 -3.37 4.03 8.53
CA HIS A 47 -3.17 4.22 9.98
C HIS A 47 -4.51 4.45 10.70
N SER A 48 -4.89 3.55 11.61
CA SER A 48 -6.17 3.66 12.35
C SER A 48 -6.22 2.72 13.56
N LYS A 49 -7.16 2.95 14.49
CA LYS A 49 -7.51 1.96 15.55
C LYS A 49 -8.41 0.85 15.01
N LYS A 50 -9.29 1.19 14.07
CA LYS A 50 -10.29 0.32 13.45
C LYS A 50 -9.80 -0.21 12.10
N TYR A 51 -10.20 -1.44 11.78
CA TYR A 51 -9.93 -2.08 10.49
C TYR A 51 -10.45 -1.24 9.31
N PRO A 52 -9.84 -1.40 8.12
CA PRO A 52 -10.32 -0.74 6.91
C PRO A 52 -11.78 -1.07 6.60
N LEU A 53 -12.54 -0.04 6.23
CA LEU A 53 -13.89 -0.22 5.73
C LEU A 53 -13.84 -0.72 4.27
N GLU A 54 -14.83 -1.49 3.87
CA GLU A 54 -14.95 -2.02 2.50
C GLU A 54 -14.87 -0.91 1.43
N LYS A 55 -15.44 0.27 1.72
CA LYS A 55 -15.36 1.44 0.84
C LYS A 55 -13.91 1.85 0.54
N LEU A 56 -13.01 1.79 1.53
CA LEU A 56 -11.60 2.11 1.34
C LEU A 56 -10.93 1.03 0.50
N VAL A 57 -11.18 -0.24 0.80
CA VAL A 57 -10.66 -1.39 0.04
C VAL A 57 -11.05 -1.27 -1.44
N ASN A 58 -12.34 -1.07 -1.73
CA ASN A 58 -12.84 -0.96 -3.09
C ASN A 58 -12.25 0.26 -3.83
N LYS A 59 -12.05 1.38 -3.13
CA LYS A 59 -11.40 2.57 -3.71
C LYS A 59 -9.94 2.27 -4.09
N THR A 60 -9.13 1.79 -3.14
CA THR A 60 -7.71 1.46 -3.36
C THR A 60 -7.54 0.49 -4.52
N PHE A 61 -8.37 -0.54 -4.59
CA PHE A 61 -8.30 -1.55 -5.64
C PHE A 61 -8.68 -1.00 -7.01
N LYS A 62 -9.64 -0.07 -7.06
CA LYS A 62 -9.99 0.63 -8.30
C LYS A 62 -8.84 1.52 -8.78
N GLU A 63 -8.20 2.25 -7.87
CA GLU A 63 -7.06 3.13 -8.20
C GLU A 63 -5.84 2.33 -8.68
N ALA A 64 -5.51 1.22 -8.00
CA ALA A 64 -4.48 0.29 -8.43
C ALA A 64 -4.70 -0.22 -9.86
N LYS A 65 -5.93 -0.61 -10.18
CA LYS A 65 -6.30 -1.08 -11.52
C LYS A 65 -6.10 0.01 -12.58
N ASN A 66 -6.43 1.26 -12.28
CA ASN A 66 -6.23 2.38 -13.21
C ASN A 66 -4.75 2.63 -13.50
N GLU A 67 -3.85 2.24 -12.59
CA GLU A 67 -2.40 2.34 -12.75
C GLU A 67 -1.75 1.03 -13.21
N ALA A 68 -2.54 0.02 -13.57
CA ALA A 68 -2.06 -1.31 -13.95
C ALA A 68 -1.09 -1.94 -12.92
N LYS A 69 -1.36 -1.72 -11.63
CA LYS A 69 -0.60 -2.25 -10.50
C LYS A 69 -1.43 -3.21 -9.66
N ILE A 70 -0.76 -4.11 -8.95
CA ILE A 70 -1.40 -5.05 -8.03
C ILE A 70 -1.75 -4.32 -6.72
N PRO A 71 -3.03 -4.31 -6.28
CA PRO A 71 -3.44 -3.59 -5.08
C PRO A 71 -2.98 -4.27 -3.79
N LEU A 72 -2.37 -3.49 -2.89
CA LEU A 72 -2.06 -3.88 -1.52
C LEU A 72 -2.50 -2.78 -0.55
N LEU A 73 -3.43 -3.09 0.34
CA LEU A 73 -3.81 -2.21 1.44
C LEU A 73 -3.12 -2.65 2.72
N VAL A 74 -2.18 -1.85 3.20
CA VAL A 74 -1.41 -2.11 4.42
C VAL A 74 -2.09 -1.42 5.61
N PHE A 75 -2.57 -2.21 6.56
CA PHE A 75 -3.20 -1.72 7.77
C PHE A 75 -2.20 -1.62 8.91
N LEU A 76 -2.01 -0.40 9.40
CA LEU A 76 -1.11 -0.05 10.50
C LEU A 76 -1.94 0.30 11.72
N LYS A 77 -2.27 -0.73 12.51
CA LYS A 77 -3.10 -0.59 13.71
C LYS A 77 -2.35 0.17 14.79
N LEU A 78 -2.99 1.19 15.37
CA LEU A 78 -2.41 1.94 16.49
C LEU A 78 -2.10 0.99 17.66
N ASN A 79 -0.90 1.17 18.23
CA ASN A 79 -0.35 0.35 19.32
C ASN A 79 -0.14 -1.13 18.97
N ASN A 80 -0.07 -1.48 17.68
CA ASN A 80 0.38 -2.79 17.21
C ASN A 80 1.64 -2.60 16.36
N SER A 81 2.66 -3.43 16.61
CA SER A 81 3.92 -3.40 15.87
C SER A 81 3.85 -4.08 14.51
N GLU A 82 2.90 -5.01 14.34
CA GLU A 82 2.79 -5.88 13.17
C GLU A 82 1.77 -5.34 12.16
N PRO A 83 2.21 -4.93 10.96
CA PRO A 83 1.33 -4.53 9.88
C PRO A 83 0.53 -5.72 9.34
N LEU A 84 -0.73 -5.49 8.96
CA LEU A 84 -1.51 -6.47 8.20
C LEU A 84 -1.65 -6.02 6.75
N ILE A 85 -1.71 -6.98 5.84
CA ILE A 85 -1.95 -6.71 4.41
C ILE A 85 -3.31 -7.26 4.03
N LEU A 86 -4.11 -6.42 3.38
CA LEU A 86 -5.34 -6.81 2.72
C LEU A 86 -5.11 -6.85 1.20
N CYS A 87 -5.31 -8.02 0.62
CA CYS A 87 -5.27 -8.28 -0.82
C CYS A 87 -6.41 -9.25 -1.17
N LYS A 88 -6.91 -9.25 -2.41
CA LYS A 88 -7.82 -10.32 -2.85
C LYS A 88 -6.98 -11.53 -3.22
N LEU A 89 -7.60 -12.71 -3.13
CA LEU A 89 -6.93 -13.97 -3.45
C LEU A 89 -6.29 -13.99 -4.84
N LYS A 90 -6.97 -13.42 -5.85
CA LYS A 90 -6.43 -13.32 -7.22
C LYS A 90 -5.16 -12.47 -7.31
N ASP A 91 -5.09 -11.40 -6.52
CA ASP A 91 -3.97 -10.45 -6.53
C ASP A 91 -2.78 -11.09 -5.79
N LEU A 92 -3.03 -11.83 -4.71
CA LEU A 92 -2.03 -12.64 -4.03
C LEU A 92 -1.46 -13.74 -4.94
N LYS A 93 -2.32 -14.42 -5.70
CA LYS A 93 -1.89 -15.41 -6.70
C LYS A 93 -0.97 -14.78 -7.74
N GLU A 94 -1.31 -13.59 -8.24
CA GLU A 94 -0.48 -12.87 -9.21
C GLU A 94 0.90 -12.50 -8.64
N ILE A 95 0.95 -12.02 -7.38
CA ILE A 95 2.21 -11.74 -6.67
C ILE A 95 3.06 -13.01 -6.57
N ALA A 96 2.46 -14.12 -6.12
CA ALA A 96 3.15 -15.39 -5.96
C ALA A 96 3.73 -15.89 -7.30
N SER A 97 2.97 -15.81 -8.39
CA SER A 97 3.46 -16.18 -9.72
C SER A 97 4.65 -15.32 -10.16
N LYS A 98 4.59 -14.00 -9.95
CA LYS A 98 5.69 -13.08 -10.27
C LYS A 98 6.96 -13.31 -9.44
N MET A 99 6.84 -13.83 -8.23
CA MET A 99 7.99 -14.18 -7.38
C MET A 99 8.72 -15.42 -7.91
N ILE A 100 7.96 -16.44 -8.37
CA ILE A 100 8.53 -17.67 -8.92
C ILE A 100 9.24 -17.40 -10.26
N SER A 101 8.75 -16.47 -11.08
CA SER A 101 9.34 -16.15 -12.38
C SER A 101 10.58 -15.25 -12.33
N LYS A 102 11.08 -14.87 -11.15
CA LYS A 102 12.30 -14.05 -10.97
C LYS A 102 13.54 -14.88 -10.61
N GLU A 103 13.46 -16.20 -10.69
CA GLU A 103 14.60 -17.14 -10.73
C GLU A 103 15.06 -17.38 -12.16
#